data_AF-A0A9D8UE07-F1
#
_entry.id   AF-A0A9D8UE07-F1
#
_cell.length_a   1.000
_cell.length_b   1.000
_cell.length_c   1.000
_cell.angle_alpha   90.00
_cell.angle_beta   90.00
_cell.angle_gamma   90.00
#
_symmetry.space_group_name_H-M   'P 1'
#
loop_
_entity.id
_entity.type
_entity.pdbx_description
1 polymer ?
#
loop_
_entity_poly.entity_id
_entity_poly.type
_entity_poly.pdbx_seq_one_letter_code
_entity_poly.pdbx_strand_id
1 'polypeptide(L)'
;MTRSKALLSVSAICSLLLTGNALGQSDFYIRSMYADGSFVGSHEVLAKPKEGYYEARYCDRTFWVPSSTVIWTEEQTAAGMALVLEENINSETHVVCSDNQAFATLDDLGLKKKEVEQIRNERDRSGIRTNRLRTIRDAFKQFK
;
A
#
# COMPACT_ATOMS: atom_id res chain seq x y z
N MET A 1 23.65 -54.37 55.47
CA MET A 1 22.79 -54.26 54.26
C MET A 1 21.61 -53.36 54.60
N THR A 2 21.68 -52.08 54.26
CA THR A 2 20.62 -51.11 54.52
C THR A 2 20.44 -50.25 53.27
N ARG A 3 19.20 -50.20 52.80
CA ARG A 3 18.79 -49.85 51.43
C ARG A 3 18.75 -48.34 51.22
N SER A 4 19.43 -47.87 50.18
CA SER A 4 19.33 -46.51 49.64
C SER A 4 17.91 -46.25 49.11
N LYS A 5 17.28 -45.14 49.53
CA LYS A 5 16.01 -44.67 48.94
C LYS A 5 16.32 -43.60 47.89
N ALA A 6 16.03 -43.94 46.64
CA ALA A 6 16.10 -43.00 45.52
C ALA A 6 14.97 -41.97 45.60
N LEU A 7 15.33 -40.69 45.55
CA LEU A 7 14.41 -39.57 45.41
C LEU A 7 14.11 -39.39 43.91
N LEU A 8 12.86 -39.65 43.51
CA LEU A 8 12.35 -39.34 42.18
C LEU A 8 11.75 -37.93 42.22
N SER A 9 12.48 -36.95 41.70
CA SER A 9 11.99 -35.58 41.46
C SER A 9 11.22 -35.54 40.13
N VAL A 10 9.89 -35.50 40.20
CA VAL A 10 9.04 -35.25 39.03
C VAL A 10 9.02 -33.74 38.78
N SER A 11 9.83 -33.25 37.84
CA SER A 11 9.69 -31.90 37.31
C SER A 11 8.58 -31.89 36.26
N ALA A 12 7.42 -31.36 36.64
CA ALA A 12 6.35 -31.02 35.71
C ALA A 12 6.76 -29.77 34.92
N ILE A 13 7.26 -29.97 33.69
CA ILE A 13 7.51 -28.89 32.74
C ILE A 13 6.14 -28.45 32.20
N CYS A 14 5.60 -27.38 32.77
CA CYS A 14 4.39 -26.73 32.25
C CYS A 14 4.77 -25.94 30.99
N SER A 15 4.57 -26.55 29.82
CA SER A 15 4.73 -25.87 28.53
C SER A 15 3.58 -24.89 28.33
N LEU A 16 3.80 -23.63 28.70
CA LEU A 16 2.96 -22.51 28.28
C LEU A 16 3.10 -22.33 26.76
N LEU A 17 2.18 -22.92 25.99
CA LEU A 17 1.98 -22.54 24.60
C LEU A 17 1.38 -21.13 24.58
N LEU A 18 2.22 -20.11 24.42
CA LEU A 18 1.75 -18.79 24.01
C LEU A 18 1.25 -18.92 22.57
N THR A 19 -0.04 -19.22 22.40
CA THR A 19 -0.75 -18.91 21.16
C THR A 19 -0.89 -17.39 21.10
N GLY A 20 0.16 -16.73 20.61
CA GLY A 20 0.07 -15.32 20.25
C GLY A 20 -1.00 -15.19 19.19
N ASN A 21 -2.15 -14.61 19.55
CA ASN A 21 -3.04 -14.05 18.56
C ASN A 21 -2.24 -12.96 17.87
N ALA A 22 -1.77 -13.21 16.65
CA ALA A 22 -1.37 -12.13 15.77
C ALA A 22 -2.63 -11.28 15.59
N LEU A 23 -2.73 -10.18 16.33
CA LEU A 23 -3.75 -9.17 16.08
C LEU A 23 -3.59 -8.81 14.62
N GLY A 24 -4.57 -9.18 13.79
CA GLY A 24 -4.53 -8.97 12.35
C GLY A 24 -4.21 -7.52 12.09
N GLN A 25 -2.99 -7.27 11.62
CA GLN A 25 -2.58 -5.96 11.15
C GLN A 25 -3.43 -5.71 9.91
N SER A 26 -4.35 -4.74 10.01
CA SER A 26 -5.15 -4.29 8.88
C SER A 26 -4.27 -3.45 7.96
N ASP A 27 -4.26 -3.81 6.68
CA ASP A 27 -3.51 -3.12 5.64
C ASP A 27 -4.49 -2.44 4.67
N PHE A 28 -4.13 -1.24 4.23
CA PHE A 28 -4.99 -0.42 3.39
C PHE A 28 -4.41 -0.25 2.00
N TYR A 29 -5.28 -0.34 1.00
CA TYR A 29 -4.87 -0.23 -0.41
C TYR A 29 -5.81 0.69 -1.17
N ILE A 30 -5.24 1.48 -2.07
CA ILE A 30 -6.00 2.15 -3.13
C ILE A 30 -5.89 1.29 -4.38
N ARG A 31 -7.02 0.78 -4.86
CA ARG A 31 -7.12 -0.03 -6.07
C ARG A 31 -7.74 0.77 -7.20
N SER A 32 -7.12 0.71 -8.37
CA SER A 32 -7.62 1.28 -9.62
C SER A 32 -8.21 0.19 -10.51
N MET A 33 -9.33 0.49 -11.15
CA MET A 33 -10.01 -0.41 -12.08
C MET A 33 -10.61 0.34 -13.28
N TYR A 34 -10.72 -0.38 -14.39
CA TYR A 34 -11.50 0.05 -15.55
C TYR A 34 -13.00 0.04 -15.23
N ALA A 35 -13.80 0.64 -16.11
CA ALA A 35 -15.26 0.70 -15.97
C ALA A 35 -15.95 -0.69 -15.96
N ASP A 36 -15.31 -1.72 -16.51
CA ASP A 36 -15.78 -3.11 -16.48
C ASP A 36 -15.36 -3.85 -15.18
N GLY A 37 -14.69 -3.16 -14.26
CA GLY A 37 -14.17 -3.73 -13.01
C GLY A 37 -12.80 -4.41 -13.14
N SER A 38 -12.20 -4.44 -14.33
CA SER A 38 -10.90 -5.05 -14.56
C SER A 38 -9.80 -4.27 -13.82
N PHE A 39 -8.90 -5.00 -13.13
CA PHE A 39 -7.81 -4.42 -12.33
C PHE A 39 -6.77 -3.68 -13.18
N VAL A 40 -6.34 -2.50 -12.71
CA VAL A 40 -5.27 -1.70 -13.31
C VAL A 40 -4.01 -1.70 -12.43
N GLY A 41 -4.17 -1.48 -11.14
CA GLY A 41 -3.07 -1.36 -10.20
C GLY A 41 -3.55 -1.10 -8.77
N SER A 42 -2.65 -1.26 -7.80
CA SER A 42 -2.94 -0.97 -6.40
C SER A 42 -1.72 -0.41 -5.69
N HIS A 43 -1.93 0.54 -4.78
CA HIS A 43 -0.90 1.13 -3.93
C HIS A 43 -1.29 0.97 -2.47
N GLU A 44 -0.35 0.54 -1.62
CA GLU A 44 -0.56 0.49 -0.17
C GLU A 44 -0.52 1.90 0.43
N VAL A 45 -1.40 2.14 1.41
CA VAL A 45 -1.43 3.36 2.22
C VAL A 45 -1.36 2.99 3.69
N LEU A 46 -0.67 3.78 4.49
CA LEU A 46 -0.37 3.41 5.86
C LEU A 46 -1.33 4.08 6.83
N ALA A 47 -1.79 3.34 7.84
CA ALA A 47 -2.56 3.90 8.96
C ALA A 47 -1.68 4.57 10.03
N LYS A 48 -0.35 4.59 9.84
CA LYS A 48 0.61 5.18 10.77
C LYS A 48 1.67 6.01 10.02
N PRO A 49 2.22 7.06 10.65
CA PRO A 49 3.32 7.83 10.09
C PRO A 49 4.52 6.98 9.71
N LYS A 50 5.16 7.33 8.59
CA LYS A 50 6.42 6.76 8.13
C LYS A 50 7.27 7.86 7.50
N GLU A 51 8.57 7.78 7.71
CA GLU A 51 9.51 8.71 7.09
C GLU A 51 9.39 8.68 5.55
N GLY A 52 9.36 9.86 4.94
CA GLY A 52 9.17 10.04 3.49
C GLY A 52 7.72 9.90 3.01
N TYR A 53 6.76 9.76 3.93
CA TYR A 53 5.33 9.71 3.62
C TYR A 53 4.65 10.99 4.12
N TYR A 54 3.65 11.44 3.38
CA TYR A 54 2.86 12.62 3.65
C TYR A 54 1.49 12.22 4.19
N GLU A 55 0.95 13.04 5.08
CA GLU A 55 -0.42 12.90 5.55
C GLU A 55 -1.39 13.24 4.40
N ALA A 56 -2.31 12.32 4.12
CA ALA A 56 -3.36 12.48 3.10
C ALA A 56 -4.69 12.03 3.68
N ARG A 57 -5.76 12.74 3.34
CA ARG A 57 -7.12 12.39 3.74
C ARG A 57 -7.83 11.70 2.59
N TYR A 58 -8.29 10.48 2.84
CA TYR A 58 -9.12 9.70 1.91
C TYR A 58 -10.41 9.33 2.60
N CYS A 59 -11.55 9.77 2.06
CA CYS A 59 -12.88 9.39 2.54
C CYS A 59 -13.03 9.51 4.07
N ASP A 60 -12.66 10.68 4.58
CA ASP A 60 -12.69 11.05 6.00
C ASP A 60 -11.71 10.32 6.94
N ARG A 61 -10.79 9.53 6.38
CA ARG A 61 -9.73 8.86 7.13
C ARG A 61 -8.37 9.43 6.74
N THR A 62 -7.49 9.54 7.74
CA THR A 62 -6.11 9.99 7.52
C THR A 62 -5.21 8.78 7.28
N PHE A 63 -4.38 8.89 6.24
CA PHE A 63 -3.36 7.92 5.89
C PHE A 63 -2.03 8.61 5.64
N TRP A 64 -0.96 7.83 5.66
CA TRP A 64 0.37 8.25 5.25
C TRP A 64 0.69 7.60 3.92
N VAL A 65 1.06 8.42 2.93
CA VAL A 65 1.33 7.99 1.55
C VAL A 65 2.56 8.66 0.96
N PRO A 66 3.30 8.00 0.06
CA PRO A 66 4.32 8.69 -0.71
C PRO A 66 3.65 9.60 -1.75
N SER A 67 4.29 10.71 -2.11
CA SER A 67 3.78 11.65 -3.13
C SER A 67 3.56 10.99 -4.50
N SER A 68 4.32 9.92 -4.80
CA SER A 68 4.15 9.12 -6.00
C SER A 68 2.80 8.39 -6.06
N THR A 69 2.24 7.96 -4.92
CA THR A 69 0.91 7.36 -4.86
C THR A 69 -0.16 8.38 -5.18
N VAL A 70 -0.01 9.60 -4.66
CA VAL A 70 -0.95 10.70 -4.86
C VAL A 70 -0.98 11.16 -6.33
N ILE A 71 0.20 11.31 -6.94
CA ILE A 71 0.29 11.55 -8.40
C ILE A 71 -0.37 10.41 -9.18
N TRP A 72 -0.11 9.17 -8.79
CA TRP A 72 -0.70 8.03 -9.48
C TRP A 72 -2.23 8.07 -9.39
N THR A 73 -2.83 8.37 -8.23
CA THR A 73 -4.29 8.50 -8.10
C THR A 73 -4.86 9.68 -8.90
N GLU A 74 -4.15 10.80 -8.99
CA GLU A 74 -4.52 11.91 -9.88
C GLU A 74 -4.54 11.46 -11.36
N GLU A 75 -3.49 10.75 -11.81
CA GLU A 75 -3.39 10.20 -13.17
C GLU A 75 -4.52 9.20 -13.47
N GLN A 76 -4.81 8.29 -12.53
CA GLN A 76 -5.90 7.31 -12.68
C GLN A 76 -7.27 7.99 -12.78
N THR A 77 -7.51 8.98 -11.93
CA THR A 77 -8.77 9.76 -11.94
C THR A 77 -8.91 10.54 -13.25
N ALA A 78 -7.84 11.19 -13.70
CA ALA A 78 -7.83 11.90 -14.99
C ALA A 78 -8.02 10.96 -16.19
N ALA A 79 -7.59 9.71 -16.08
CA ALA A 79 -7.82 8.67 -17.09
C ALA A 79 -9.23 8.05 -17.03
N GLY A 80 -10.10 8.48 -16.11
CA GLY A 80 -11.46 7.98 -15.95
C GLY A 80 -11.55 6.62 -15.27
N MET A 81 -10.49 6.19 -14.57
CA MET A 81 -10.49 4.94 -13.81
C MET A 81 -11.27 5.10 -12.51
N ALA A 82 -11.91 4.02 -12.05
CA ALA A 82 -12.53 4.00 -10.73
C ALA A 82 -11.47 3.67 -9.67
N LEU A 83 -11.42 4.45 -8.60
CA LEU A 83 -10.55 4.24 -7.45
C LEU A 83 -11.37 3.75 -6.26
N VAL A 84 -10.84 2.75 -5.57
CA VAL A 84 -11.46 2.15 -4.40
C VAL A 84 -10.42 2.06 -3.29
N LEU A 85 -10.71 2.63 -2.12
CA LEU A 85 -9.94 2.41 -0.91
C LEU A 85 -10.47 1.15 -0.24
N GLU A 86 -9.57 0.23 0.04
CA GLU A 86 -9.87 -1.09 0.59
C GLU A 86 -9.07 -1.34 1.87
N GLU A 87 -9.68 -2.09 2.77
CA GLU A 87 -9.09 -2.54 4.03
C GLU A 87 -9.06 -4.07 4.04
N ASN A 88 -7.87 -4.65 4.21
CA ASN A 88 -7.69 -6.09 4.32
C ASN A 88 -7.66 -6.50 5.79
N ILE A 89 -8.68 -7.23 6.25
CA ILE A 89 -8.81 -7.72 7.62
C ILE A 89 -8.94 -9.24 7.57
N ASN A 90 -8.06 -9.97 8.23
CA ASN A 90 -8.13 -11.44 8.34
C ASN A 90 -8.30 -12.18 6.99
N SER A 91 -7.70 -11.67 5.91
CA SER A 91 -7.83 -12.17 4.53
C SER A 91 -9.15 -11.84 3.80
N GLU A 92 -10.01 -11.02 4.41
CA GLU A 92 -11.18 -10.42 3.76
C GLU A 92 -10.84 -8.99 3.31
N THR A 93 -11.32 -8.61 2.13
CA THR A 93 -11.18 -7.25 1.59
C THR A 93 -12.50 -6.51 1.75
N HIS A 94 -12.47 -5.38 2.46
CA HIS A 94 -13.62 -4.51 2.67
C HIS A 94 -13.40 -3.19 1.95
N VAL A 95 -14.39 -2.77 1.16
CA VAL A 95 -14.38 -1.44 0.57
C VAL A 95 -14.65 -0.40 1.66
N VAL A 96 -13.69 0.50 1.86
CA VAL A 96 -13.83 1.66 2.74
C VAL A 96 -14.56 2.78 2.01
N CYS A 97 -14.18 3.06 0.76
CA CYS A 97 -14.87 4.00 -0.10
C CYS A 97 -14.52 3.83 -1.59
N SER A 98 -15.33 4.42 -2.46
CA SER A 98 -15.18 4.36 -3.91
C SER A 98 -15.50 5.70 -4.60
N ASP A 99 -15.33 6.82 -3.88
CA ASP A 99 -15.54 8.17 -4.42
C ASP A 99 -14.20 8.78 -4.82
N ASN A 100 -13.94 8.87 -6.13
CA ASN A 100 -12.73 9.47 -6.66
C ASN A 100 -12.51 10.93 -6.20
N GLN A 101 -13.59 11.69 -5.93
CA GLN A 101 -13.46 13.09 -5.48
C GLN A 101 -12.98 13.19 -4.03
N ALA A 102 -13.09 12.11 -3.27
CA ALA A 102 -12.60 12.03 -1.91
C ALA A 102 -11.11 11.64 -1.83
N PHE A 103 -10.40 11.52 -2.97
CA PHE A 103 -8.98 11.24 -3.00
C PHE A 103 -8.14 12.52 -2.97
N ALA A 104 -7.16 12.57 -2.06
CA ALA A 104 -6.23 13.67 -1.95
C ALA A 104 -5.44 13.91 -3.25
N THR A 105 -5.17 15.18 -3.50
CA THR A 105 -4.27 15.70 -4.54
C THR A 105 -2.93 16.09 -3.93
N LEU A 106 -1.91 16.34 -4.76
CA LEU A 106 -0.63 16.85 -4.29
C LEU A 106 -0.75 18.18 -3.54
N ASP A 107 -1.73 19.00 -3.94
CA ASP A 107 -2.00 20.30 -3.34
C ASP A 107 -2.58 20.15 -1.91
N ASP A 108 -3.13 18.97 -1.57
CA ASP A 108 -3.66 18.65 -0.23
C ASP A 108 -2.58 18.16 0.75
N LEU A 109 -1.37 17.83 0.28
CA LEU A 109 -0.29 17.26 1.11
C LEU A 109 0.43 18.30 1.99
N GLY A 110 0.01 19.57 1.94
CA GLY A 110 0.66 20.66 2.67
C GLY A 110 2.07 21.01 2.15
N LEU A 111 2.41 20.57 0.93
CA LEU A 111 3.68 20.85 0.28
C LEU A 111 3.77 22.29 -0.21
N LYS A 112 5.00 22.82 -0.30
CA LYS A 112 5.21 24.12 -0.95
C LYS A 112 4.93 23.98 -2.45
N LYS A 113 4.35 25.01 -3.07
CA LYS A 113 4.07 25.03 -4.53
C LYS A 113 5.28 24.60 -5.39
N LYS A 114 6.48 25.10 -5.06
CA LYS A 114 7.72 24.74 -5.76
C LYS A 114 8.04 23.24 -5.66
N GLU A 115 7.73 22.62 -4.52
CA GLU A 115 7.93 21.18 -4.30
C GLU A 115 6.91 20.37 -5.10
N VAL A 116 5.63 20.77 -5.09
CA VAL A 116 4.58 20.17 -5.94
C VAL A 116 4.99 20.22 -7.42
N GLU A 117 5.44 21.37 -7.90
CA GLU A 117 5.94 21.54 -9.28
C GLU A 117 7.15 20.65 -9.57
N GLN A 118 8.08 20.51 -8.61
CA GLN A 118 9.23 19.62 -8.77
C GLN A 118 8.80 18.16 -8.92
N ILE A 119 7.90 17.67 -8.07
CA ILE A 119 7.42 16.28 -8.11
C ILE A 119 6.71 16.00 -9.43
N ARG A 120 5.84 16.92 -9.90
CA ARG A 120 5.18 16.82 -11.22
C ARG A 120 6.20 16.75 -12.37
N ASN A 121 7.20 17.63 -12.36
CA ASN A 121 8.26 17.65 -13.39
C ASN A 121 9.13 16.37 -13.39
N GLU A 122 9.46 15.83 -12.22
CA GLU A 122 10.22 14.59 -12.09
C GLU A 122 9.43 13.40 -12.65
N ARG A 123 8.12 13.36 -12.39
CA ARG A 123 7.21 12.37 -12.96
C ARG A 123 7.18 12.42 -14.48
N ASP A 124 7.00 13.61 -15.06
CA ASP A 124 6.97 13.80 -16.52
C ASP A 124 8.26 13.30 -17.19
N ARG A 125 9.41 13.63 -16.60
CA ARG A 125 10.71 13.14 -17.08
C ARG A 125 10.82 11.61 -17.00
N SER A 126 10.30 11.01 -15.95
CA SER A 126 10.26 9.54 -15.79
C SER A 126 9.34 8.88 -16.83
N GLY A 127 8.19 9.49 -17.12
CA GLY A 127 7.27 9.06 -18.17
C GLY A 127 7.93 9.05 -19.56
N ILE A 128 8.65 10.11 -19.91
CA ILE A 128 9.42 10.19 -21.18
C ILE A 128 10.44 9.06 -21.28
N ARG A 129 11.17 8.75 -20.20
CA ARG A 129 12.15 7.65 -20.18
C ARG A 129 11.49 6.28 -20.40
N THR A 130 10.37 6.04 -19.73
CA THR A 130 9.62 4.78 -19.87
C THR A 130 9.10 4.57 -21.29
N ASN A 131 8.58 5.63 -21.92
CA ASN A 131 8.11 5.55 -23.31
C ASN A 131 9.24 5.19 -24.28
N ARG A 132 10.45 5.75 -24.10
CA ARG A 132 11.63 5.40 -24.91
C ARG A 132 12.00 3.92 -24.81
N LEU A 133 12.04 3.37 -23.59
CA LEU A 133 12.33 1.94 -23.38
C LEU A 133 11.27 1.05 -24.03
N ARG A 134 9.99 1.44 -23.97
CA ARG A 134 8.90 0.73 -24.65
C ARG A 134 9.08 0.73 -26.16
N THR A 135 9.36 1.88 -26.77
CA THR A 135 9.63 1.99 -28.21
C THR A 135 10.81 1.12 -28.64
N ILE A 136 11.91 1.12 -27.88
CA ILE A 136 13.07 0.27 -28.14
C ILE A 136 12.65 -1.21 -28.11
N ARG A 137 11.97 -1.64 -27.05
CA ARG A 137 11.49 -3.03 -26.90
C ARG A 137 10.60 -3.44 -28.08
N ASP A 138 9.67 -2.59 -28.47
CA ASP A 138 8.73 -2.91 -29.55
C ASP A 138 9.45 -2.96 -30.92
N ALA A 139 10.50 -2.15 -31.14
CA ALA A 139 11.36 -2.23 -32.32
C ALA A 139 12.21 -3.51 -32.39
N PHE A 140 12.41 -4.21 -31.28
CA PHE A 140 13.09 -5.53 -31.27
C PHE A 140 12.11 -6.70 -31.45
N LYS A 141 10.81 -6.53 -31.18
CA LYS A 141 9.79 -7.59 -31.40
C LYS A 141 9.56 -7.93 -32.87
N GLN A 142 9.83 -6.99 -33.77
CA GLN A 142 9.68 -7.14 -35.23
C GLN A 142 10.84 -7.92 -35.89
N PHE A 143 11.94 -8.18 -35.17
CA PHE A 143 13.03 -9.04 -35.64
C PHE A 143 12.81 -10.47 -35.14
N LYS A 144 11.74 -11.12 -35.62
CA LYS A 144 11.42 -12.52 -35.33
C LYS A 144 11.37 -13.34 -36.60
#